data_AF-A0A661GYH4-F1
#
_entry.id   AF-A0A661GYH4-F1
#
_cell.length_a   1.000
_cell.length_b   1.000
_cell.length_c   1.000
_cell.angle_alpha   90.00
_cell.angle_beta   90.00
_cell.angle_gamma   90.00
#
_symmetry.space_group_name_H-M   'P 1'
#
loop_
_entity.id
_entity.type
_entity.pdbx_description
1 polymer ?
#
loop_
_entity_poly.entity_id
_entity_poly.type
_entity_poly.pdbx_seq_one_letter_code
_entity_poly.pdbx_strand_id
1 'polypeptide(L)'
;GTARKARVPGYQVGGKTGTVRKVGPGGYSGDRHVALFAGIAPSNDPRLVTVVVINDPKGKLYGGGAVAAPVFSEVTKGALRILNVPPTELSAVAETAPAPRGGAA
;
A
#
# COMPACT_ATOMS: atom_id res chain seq x y z
N GLY A 1 -6.66 -4.34 -11.55
CA GLY A 1 -6.76 -3.10 -10.75
C GLY A 1 -5.48 -2.27 -10.86
N THR A 2 -5.60 -0.94 -10.86
CA THR A 2 -4.47 0.02 -10.94
C THR A 2 -3.61 0.06 -9.67
N ALA A 3 -4.10 -0.51 -8.56
CA ALA A 3 -3.44 -0.58 -7.25
C ALA A 3 -2.40 -1.71 -7.11
N ARG A 4 -1.64 -2.05 -8.15
CA ARG A 4 -0.64 -3.14 -8.09
C ARG A 4 0.42 -2.94 -6.99
N LYS A 5 0.69 -1.69 -6.63
CA LYS A 5 1.66 -1.29 -5.59
C LYS A 5 1.13 -1.40 -4.15
N ALA A 6 -0.15 -1.74 -3.96
CA ALA A 6 -0.75 -1.93 -2.63
C ALA A 6 -0.75 -3.39 -2.18
N ARG A 7 -0.10 -4.30 -2.93
CA ARG A 7 0.02 -5.71 -2.51
C ARG A 7 0.82 -5.79 -1.22
N VAL A 8 0.24 -6.42 -0.22
CA VAL A 8 0.93 -6.79 1.01
C VAL A 8 1.35 -8.25 0.87
N PRO A 9 2.67 -8.57 0.81
CA PRO A 9 3.13 -9.95 0.72
C PRO A 9 2.58 -10.80 1.87
N GLY A 10 2.01 -11.96 1.55
CA GLY A 10 1.41 -12.86 2.53
C GLY A 10 -0.09 -12.65 2.80
N TYR A 11 -0.69 -11.59 2.26
CA TYR A 11 -2.10 -11.26 2.53
C TYR A 11 -2.86 -10.87 1.26
N GLN A 12 -4.11 -11.29 1.18
CA GLN A 12 -5.03 -10.70 0.21
C GLN A 12 -5.46 -9.30 0.67
N VAL A 13 -5.43 -8.35 -0.25
CA VAL A 13 -5.74 -6.94 0.04
C VAL A 13 -6.73 -6.43 -0.99
N GLY A 14 -7.79 -5.80 -0.51
CA GLY A 14 -8.72 -5.01 -1.31
C GLY A 14 -8.51 -3.54 -1.04
N GLY A 15 -8.46 -2.70 -2.08
CA GLY A 15 -8.32 -1.26 -1.87
C GLY A 15 -8.49 -0.43 -3.13
N LYS A 16 -8.71 0.86 -2.91
CA LYS A 16 -8.92 1.85 -3.96
C LYS A 16 -7.98 3.02 -3.76
N THR A 17 -7.47 3.52 -4.88
CA THR A 17 -6.72 4.76 -4.90
C THR A 17 -7.62 5.93 -5.31
N GLY A 18 -7.40 7.08 -4.69
CA GLY A 18 -7.94 8.37 -5.10
C GLY A 18 -6.82 9.37 -5.33
N THR A 19 -7.03 10.29 -6.25
CA THR A 19 -6.19 11.49 -6.41
C THR A 19 -7.13 12.66 -6.53
N VAL A 20 -7.01 13.64 -5.65
CA VAL A 20 -7.88 14.82 -5.60
C VAL A 20 -7.04 16.06 -5.90
N ARG A 21 -7.51 16.92 -6.80
CA ARG A 21 -6.89 18.22 -7.06
C ARG A 21 -7.39 19.23 -6.03
N LYS A 22 -6.48 19.95 -5.38
CA LYS A 22 -6.86 20.98 -4.41
C LYS A 22 -7.38 22.22 -5.12
N VAL A 23 -8.47 22.78 -4.59
CA VAL A 23 -9.02 24.06 -5.03
C VAL A 23 -8.28 25.20 -4.31
N GLY A 24 -7.84 26.20 -5.06
CA GLY A 24 -7.27 27.44 -4.57
C GLY A 24 -8.18 28.64 -4.86
N PRO A 25 -7.76 29.87 -4.48
CA PRO A 25 -8.59 31.08 -4.55
C PRO A 25 -9.12 31.44 -5.94
N GLY A 26 -8.60 30.83 -7.02
CA GLY A 26 -8.99 31.06 -8.40
C GLY A 26 -9.30 29.79 -9.22
N GLY A 27 -9.60 28.66 -8.56
CA GLY A 27 -9.88 27.36 -9.22
C GLY A 27 -8.93 26.25 -8.80
N TYR A 28 -8.92 25.11 -9.52
CA TYR A 28 -8.00 24.00 -9.21
C TYR A 28 -6.54 24.45 -9.35
N SER A 29 -5.77 24.36 -8.27
CA SER A 29 -4.32 24.61 -8.32
C SER A 29 -3.65 23.48 -9.12
N GLY A 30 -3.02 23.81 -10.25
CA GLY A 30 -2.37 22.84 -11.15
C GLY A 30 -1.33 21.95 -10.48
N ASP A 31 -0.73 22.42 -9.37
CA ASP A 31 0.40 21.77 -8.71
C ASP A 31 0.08 21.21 -7.32
N ARG A 32 -1.16 21.34 -6.83
CA ARG A 32 -1.55 20.88 -5.49
C ARG A 32 -2.52 19.71 -5.56
N HIS A 33 -2.10 18.58 -5.03
CA HIS A 33 -2.82 17.32 -5.09
C HIS A 33 -2.85 16.63 -3.73
N VAL A 34 -3.90 15.88 -3.48
CA VAL A 34 -3.98 14.93 -2.37
C VAL A 34 -3.99 13.54 -2.97
N ALA A 35 -2.99 12.74 -2.61
CA ALA A 35 -2.89 11.34 -2.96
C ALA A 35 -3.46 10.51 -1.82
N LEU A 36 -4.43 9.63 -2.11
CA LEU A 36 -5.01 8.77 -1.09
C LEU A 36 -5.09 7.31 -1.53
N PHE A 37 -4.98 6.43 -0.55
CA PHE A 37 -5.23 5.01 -0.69
C PHE A 37 -6.01 4.52 0.53
N ALA A 38 -7.14 3.86 0.30
CA ALA A 38 -7.93 3.21 1.33
C ALA A 38 -8.05 1.74 0.99
N GLY A 39 -7.82 0.87 1.98
CA GLY A 39 -7.91 -0.57 1.78
C GLY A 39 -8.13 -1.34 3.07
N ILE A 40 -8.47 -2.61 2.88
CA ILE A 40 -8.74 -3.58 3.94
C ILE A 40 -7.79 -4.77 3.81
N ALA A 41 -7.38 -5.33 4.94
CA ALA A 41 -6.55 -6.53 4.97
C ALA A 41 -6.79 -7.36 6.25
N PRO A 42 -6.74 -8.71 6.14
CA PRO A 42 -6.90 -9.51 4.92
C PRO A 42 -8.28 -9.28 4.25
N SER A 43 -8.43 -9.39 2.93
CA SER A 43 -9.74 -9.17 2.28
C SER A 43 -10.72 -10.33 2.46
N ASN A 44 -10.22 -11.53 2.74
CA ASN A 44 -11.02 -12.72 2.98
C ASN A 44 -11.52 -12.84 4.44
N ASP A 45 -10.76 -12.30 5.39
CA ASP A 45 -11.16 -12.13 6.80
C ASP A 45 -10.69 -10.74 7.28
N PRO A 46 -11.48 -9.67 7.09
CA PRO A 46 -11.04 -8.29 7.37
C PRO A 46 -10.73 -8.04 8.85
N ARG A 47 -9.48 -7.72 9.15
CA ARG A 47 -9.00 -7.38 10.50
C ARG A 47 -8.59 -5.92 10.65
N LEU A 48 -8.16 -5.29 9.55
CA LEU A 48 -7.70 -3.92 9.52
C LEU A 48 -8.27 -3.15 8.33
N VAL A 49 -8.60 -1.88 8.59
CA VAL A 49 -8.84 -0.86 7.57
C VAL A 49 -7.71 0.16 7.68
N THR A 50 -6.97 0.37 6.60
CA THR A 50 -5.88 1.35 6.55
C THR A 50 -6.21 2.41 5.51
N VAL A 51 -6.17 3.67 5.92
CA VAL A 51 -6.32 4.82 5.03
C VAL A 51 -5.05 5.67 5.10
N VAL A 52 -4.41 5.84 3.95
CA VAL A 52 -3.21 6.67 3.79
C VAL A 52 -3.59 7.90 2.99
N VAL A 53 -3.34 9.07 3.56
CA VAL A 53 -3.54 10.36 2.91
C VAL A 53 -2.21 11.10 2.89
N ILE A 54 -1.78 11.48 1.69
CA ILE A 54 -0.56 12.26 1.47
C ILE A 54 -0.96 13.58 0.84
N ASN A 55 -0.71 14.64 1.60
CA ASN A 55 -1.06 15.99 1.24
C ASN A 55 0.11 16.68 0.51
N ASP A 56 -0.15 17.22 -0.68
CA ASP A 56 0.82 17.91 -1.53
C ASP A 56 2.12 17.09 -1.77
N PRO A 57 2.03 15.86 -2.32
CA PRO A 57 3.22 15.05 -2.60
C PRO A 57 4.11 15.76 -3.63
N LYS A 58 5.36 16.01 -3.25
CA LYS A 58 6.38 16.63 -4.13
C LYS A 58 7.16 15.54 -4.86
N GLY A 59 7.19 15.56 -6.20
CA GLY A 59 8.00 14.65 -7.03
C GLY A 59 7.29 14.21 -8.32
N LYS A 60 8.01 13.63 -9.30
CA LYS A 60 7.49 13.31 -10.66
C LYS A 60 6.26 12.37 -10.71
N LEU A 61 5.87 11.74 -9.60
CA LEU A 61 4.76 10.79 -9.50
C LEU A 61 3.71 11.34 -8.53
N TYR A 62 2.58 11.81 -9.06
CA TYR A 62 1.55 12.53 -8.27
C TYR A 62 0.28 11.70 -7.98
N GLY A 63 0.13 10.54 -8.62
CA GLY A 63 -1.07 9.71 -8.48
C GLY A 63 -1.10 8.96 -7.15
N GLY A 64 -2.26 8.88 -6.51
CA GLY A 64 -2.48 8.15 -5.24
C GLY A 64 -2.00 6.70 -5.27
N GLY A 65 -2.07 6.04 -6.42
CA GLY A 65 -1.61 4.66 -6.59
C GLY A 65 -0.08 4.52 -6.67
N ALA A 66 0.66 5.61 -6.91
CA ALA A 66 2.11 5.60 -6.97
C ALA A 66 2.77 5.95 -5.64
N VAL A 67 2.15 6.86 -4.86
CA VAL A 67 2.73 7.39 -3.61
C VAL A 67 2.09 6.77 -2.37
N ALA A 68 0.75 6.73 -2.29
CA ALA A 68 0.06 6.26 -1.08
C ALA A 68 -0.03 4.72 -1.01
N ALA A 69 -0.05 4.02 -2.15
CA ALA A 69 -0.14 2.56 -2.17
C ALA A 69 1.08 1.81 -1.57
N PRO A 70 2.34 2.20 -1.84
CA PRO A 70 3.50 1.58 -1.18
C PRO A 70 3.51 1.80 0.33
N VAL A 71 3.12 3.01 0.77
CA VAL A 71 3.01 3.35 2.20
C VAL A 71 1.93 2.47 2.87
N PHE A 72 0.78 2.31 2.22
CA PHE A 72 -0.27 1.39 2.69
C PHE A 72 0.27 -0.03 2.86
N SER A 73 1.07 -0.53 1.89
CA SER A 73 1.61 -1.88 1.94
C SER A 73 2.47 -2.10 3.17
N GLU A 74 3.46 -1.24 3.40
CA GLU A 74 4.40 -1.40 4.52
C GLU A 74 3.72 -1.22 5.88
N VAL A 75 2.87 -0.20 6.04
CA VAL A 75 2.16 0.05 7.30
C VAL A 75 1.22 -1.10 7.63
N THR A 76 0.44 -1.57 6.65
CA THR A 76 -0.53 -2.66 6.85
C THR A 76 0.19 -3.98 7.15
N LYS A 77 1.31 -4.26 6.45
CA LYS A 77 2.16 -5.43 6.74
C LYS A 77 2.67 -5.42 8.18
N GLY A 78 3.19 -4.28 8.64
CA GLY A 78 3.70 -4.10 9.99
C GLY A 78 2.60 -4.28 11.03
N ALA A 79 1.45 -3.64 10.83
CA ALA A 79 0.31 -3.74 11.74
C ALA A 79 -0.22 -5.17 11.87
N LEU A 80 -0.39 -5.89 10.75
CA LEU A 80 -0.83 -7.30 10.77
C LEU A 80 0.15 -8.20 11.52
N ARG A 81 1.46 -7.96 11.38
CA ARG A 81 2.48 -8.68 12.13
C ARG A 81 2.41 -8.39 13.63
N ILE A 82 2.26 -7.13 14.03
CA ILE A 82 2.13 -6.73 15.45
C ILE A 82 0.88 -7.36 16.08
N LEU A 83 -0.22 -7.42 15.33
CA LEU A 83 -1.47 -8.02 15.77
C LEU A 83 -1.49 -9.55 15.64
N ASN A 84 -0.37 -10.15 15.25
CA ASN A 84 -0.20 -11.59 15.08
C ASN A 84 -1.27 -12.24 14.19
N VAL A 85 -1.71 -11.52 13.15
CA VAL A 85 -2.64 -12.05 12.15
C VAL A 85 -1.86 -13.05 11.29
N PRO A 86 -2.35 -14.28 11.10
CA PRO A 86 -1.65 -15.26 10.28
C PRO A 86 -1.71 -14.88 8.79
N PRO A 87 -0.64 -15.09 8.00
CA PRO A 87 -0.67 -14.91 6.55
C PRO A 87 -1.72 -15.82 5.91
N THR A 88 -2.58 -15.24 5.08
CA THR A 88 -3.60 -16.00 4.32
C THR A 88 -3.09 -16.51 2.98
N GLU A 89 -1.94 -15.99 2.50
CA GLU A 89 -1.31 -16.36 1.23
C GLU A 89 0.14 -16.79 1.44
N LEU A 90 0.38 -18.06 1.74
CA LEU A 90 1.72 -18.62 2.02
C LEU A 90 2.66 -18.55 0.79
N SER A 91 2.12 -18.61 -0.42
CA SER A 91 2.89 -18.65 -1.67
C SER A 91 3.73 -17.38 -1.89
N ALA A 92 3.28 -16.23 -1.40
CA ALA A 92 3.99 -14.95 -1.56
C ALA A 92 5.14 -14.76 -0.54
N VAL A 93 5.17 -15.55 0.54
CA VAL A 93 6.21 -15.44 1.58
C VAL A 93 7.48 -16.18 1.15
N ALA A 94 7.33 -17.31 0.45
CA ALA A 94 8.44 -18.17 0.01
C ALA A 94 9.37 -17.48 -1.00
N GLU A 95 8.86 -16.60 -1.86
CA GLU A 95 9.65 -15.94 -2.91
C GLU A 95 10.58 -14.83 -2.37
N THR A 96 10.36 -14.37 -1.13
CA THR A 96 11.18 -13.33 -0.49
C THR A 96 12.21 -13.86 0.50
N ALA A 97 12.27 -15.17 0.71
CA ALA A 97 13.31 -15.79 1.53
C ALA A 97 14.65 -15.74 0.76
N PRO A 98 15.74 -15.22 1.35
CA PRO A 98 17.04 -15.26 0.70
C PRO A 98 17.43 -16.72 0.43
N ALA A 99 17.95 -16.98 -0.78
CA ALA A 99 18.40 -18.30 -1.19
C ALA A 99 19.33 -18.91 -0.13
N PRO A 100 19.20 -20.23 0.17
CA PRO A 100 20.09 -20.87 1.13
C PRO A 100 21.53 -20.71 0.63
N ARG A 101 22.38 -20.07 1.44
CA ARG A 101 23.81 -20.00 1.15
C ARG A 101 24.33 -21.43 1.21
N GLY A 102 24.60 -22.01 0.05
CA GLY A 102 25.19 -23.35 -0.05
C GLY A 102 26.50 -23.38 0.72
N GLY A 103 26.58 -24.28 1.70
CA GLY A 103 27.83 -24.66 2.33
C GLY A 103 28.61 -25.48 1.32
N ALA A 104 29.73 -24.93 0.86
CA ALA A 104 30.77 -25.72 0.22
C ALA A 104 31.43 -26.58 1.31
N ALA A 105 31.33 -27.90 1.14
CA ALA A 105 32.18 -28.88 1.80
C ALA A 105 33.33 -29.24 0.84
#